data_AF-A0A931SUB8-F1
#
_entry.id   AF-A0A931SUB8-F1
#
_cell.length_a   1.000
_cell.length_b   1.000
_cell.length_c   1.000
_cell.angle_alpha   90.00
_cell.angle_beta   90.00
_cell.angle_gamma   90.00
#
_symmetry.space_group_name_H-M   'P 1'
#
loop_
_entity.id
_entity.type
_entity.pdbx_description
1 polymer ?
#
loop_
_entity_poly.entity_id
_entity_poly.type
_entity_poly.pdbx_seq_one_letter_code
_entity_poly.pdbx_strand_id
1 'polypeptide(L)'
;MNPFVRRSHLQISVLNQEEVLSSWKHKADAIVLDITDGAGLAARQQARELVRGSIAPASKGGGEVLVRISKEALFADVKAALWPGVKGIICPSLETAADVRELDEALLEAEKEHGIPRGSTEVLVLLDSGKGIWNVREIIAASSRLSTVGLEESSLYRHMEIMPDASFDPLVYAKGRIIVEAVAAKVHPIGVAHPYGIMPGFDNPQEIHRLALRGKNMGFKGAICLHPSWVEPCNRAYAPAADQIDYFKTVRATFAEAVARGTAATPYPGTTQMIDVPVDERARIMLELWEMVQSREADKASALSKAAE
;
A
#
# COMPACT_ATOMS: atom_id res chain seq x y z
N MET A 1 8.20 -9.29 9.96
CA MET A 1 7.97 -7.85 9.74
C MET A 1 7.00 -7.38 10.82
N ASN A 2 7.23 -6.22 11.41
CA ASN A 2 6.23 -5.61 12.28
C ASN A 2 4.98 -5.34 11.43
N PRO A 3 3.81 -5.83 11.82
CA PRO A 3 2.60 -5.54 11.07
C PRO A 3 2.37 -4.02 11.07
N PHE A 4 2.04 -3.44 9.91
CA PHE A 4 1.73 -2.02 9.75
C PHE A 4 0.41 -1.83 8.98
N VAL A 5 -0.17 -0.62 9.05
CA VAL A 5 -1.43 -0.26 8.37
C VAL A 5 -1.15 0.80 7.32
N ARG A 6 -1.31 0.41 6.05
CA ARG A 6 -1.22 1.31 4.90
C ARG A 6 -2.31 0.95 3.88
N ARG A 7 -3.54 1.39 4.15
CA ARG A 7 -4.74 1.05 3.38
C ARG A 7 -4.91 1.91 2.12
N SER A 8 -4.45 3.16 2.18
CA SER A 8 -4.52 4.13 1.07
C SER A 8 -3.16 4.79 0.83
N HIS A 9 -2.74 4.90 -0.42
CA HIS A 9 -1.53 5.63 -0.84
C HIS A 9 -1.96 6.71 -1.82
N LEU A 10 -2.21 7.93 -1.35
CA LEU A 10 -2.66 9.03 -2.20
C LEU A 10 -1.49 9.53 -3.05
N GLN A 11 -1.54 9.29 -4.36
CA GLN A 11 -0.52 9.74 -5.29
C GLN A 11 -0.83 11.14 -5.80
N ILE A 12 0.17 12.02 -5.69
CA ILE A 12 0.08 13.42 -6.08
C ILE A 12 1.37 13.79 -6.82
N SER A 13 1.21 14.43 -7.98
CA SER A 13 2.32 15.02 -8.72
C SER A 13 2.96 16.14 -7.91
N VAL A 14 4.28 16.12 -7.71
CA VAL A 14 4.96 17.24 -7.05
C VAL A 14 4.90 18.53 -7.87
N LEU A 15 4.58 18.45 -9.16
CA LEU A 15 4.40 19.63 -10.01
C LEU A 15 3.09 20.36 -9.67
N ASN A 16 2.10 19.67 -9.09
CA ASN A 16 0.87 20.27 -8.59
C ASN A 16 1.02 20.70 -7.12
N GLN A 17 1.68 21.83 -6.91
CA GLN A 17 1.98 22.34 -5.56
C GLN A 17 0.71 22.65 -4.74
N GLU A 18 -0.42 23.01 -5.36
CA GLU A 18 -1.68 23.23 -4.65
C GLU A 18 -2.20 21.93 -4.00
N GLU A 19 -2.18 20.83 -4.75
CA GLU A 19 -2.53 19.50 -4.23
C GLU A 19 -1.54 19.03 -3.17
N VAL A 20 -0.23 19.23 -3.37
CA VAL A 20 0.78 18.91 -2.35
C VAL A 20 0.48 19.62 -1.02
N LEU A 21 0.21 20.93 -1.06
CA LEU A 21 -0.01 21.74 0.14
C LEU A 21 -1.33 21.40 0.87
N SER A 22 -2.29 20.82 0.16
CA SER A 22 -3.59 20.42 0.71
C SER A 22 -3.71 18.92 1.00
N SER A 23 -2.78 18.11 0.50
CA SER A 23 -2.78 16.64 0.54
C SER A 23 -3.04 16.02 1.92
N TRP A 24 -2.45 16.63 2.95
CA TRP A 24 -2.53 16.17 4.34
C TRP A 24 -3.95 16.14 4.90
N LYS A 25 -4.88 16.89 4.30
CA LYS A 25 -6.29 16.97 4.74
C LYS A 25 -7.09 15.72 4.41
N HIS A 26 -6.61 14.88 3.48
CA HIS A 26 -7.38 13.75 2.95
C HIS A 26 -7.34 12.49 3.81
N LYS A 27 -6.62 12.50 4.94
CA LYS A 27 -6.53 11.38 5.90
C LYS A 27 -5.98 10.08 5.30
N ALA A 28 -5.14 10.19 4.27
CA ALA A 28 -4.47 9.05 3.67
C ALA A 28 -3.48 8.41 4.65
N ASP A 29 -3.41 7.07 4.67
CA ASP A 29 -2.38 6.37 5.45
C ASP A 29 -0.97 6.66 4.90
N ALA A 30 -0.81 6.86 3.59
CA ALA A 30 0.41 7.37 2.97
C ALA A 30 0.10 8.41 1.88
N ILE A 31 0.97 9.40 1.73
CA ILE A 31 0.99 10.35 0.62
C ILE A 31 2.22 10.05 -0.23
N VAL A 32 1.99 9.79 -1.52
CA VAL A 32 3.01 9.50 -2.51
C VAL A 32 3.27 10.75 -3.31
N LEU A 33 4.45 11.35 -3.11
CA LEU A 33 4.96 12.45 -3.93
C LEU A 33 5.54 11.85 -5.21
N ASP A 34 4.87 12.04 -6.34
CA ASP A 34 5.29 11.52 -7.64
C ASP A 34 6.20 12.54 -8.35
N ILE A 35 7.47 12.18 -8.53
CA ILE A 35 8.44 12.98 -9.29
C ILE A 35 8.63 12.49 -10.73
N THR A 36 7.89 11.45 -11.12
CA THR A 36 7.91 10.85 -12.45
C THR A 36 6.83 11.41 -13.37
N ASP A 37 5.84 12.09 -12.78
CA ASP A 37 4.76 12.73 -13.51
C ASP A 37 5.25 13.96 -14.28
N GLY A 38 4.78 14.10 -15.52
CA GLY A 38 5.19 15.16 -16.45
C GLY A 38 5.98 14.68 -17.68
N ALA A 39 5.71 15.33 -18.81
CA ALA A 39 6.34 15.02 -20.09
C ALA A 39 7.70 15.74 -20.23
N GLY A 40 8.76 14.95 -20.40
CA GLY A 40 10.09 15.45 -20.79
C GLY A 40 11.04 15.77 -19.64
N LEU A 41 12.28 16.12 -20.01
CA LEU A 41 13.39 16.28 -19.07
C LEU A 41 13.23 17.50 -18.15
N ALA A 42 12.67 18.61 -18.65
CA ALA A 42 12.50 19.84 -17.89
C ALA A 42 11.50 19.65 -16.72
N ALA A 43 10.36 19.01 -16.98
CA ALA A 43 9.38 18.70 -15.95
C ALA A 43 9.96 17.79 -14.86
N ARG A 44 10.70 16.74 -15.26
CA ARG A 44 11.40 15.85 -14.31
C ARG A 44 12.43 16.59 -13.46
N GLN A 45 13.20 17.51 -14.07
CA GLN A 45 14.17 18.31 -13.33
C GLN A 45 13.48 19.23 -12.31
N GLN A 46 12.42 19.92 -12.72
CA GLN A 46 11.60 20.74 -11.82
C GLN A 46 11.01 19.90 -10.67
N ALA A 47 10.52 18.71 -10.94
CA ALA A 47 9.98 17.80 -9.93
C ALA A 47 11.02 17.44 -8.86
N ARG A 48 12.27 17.14 -9.28
CA ARG A 48 13.40 16.88 -8.35
C ARG A 48 13.73 18.08 -7.47
N GLU A 49 13.59 19.30 -7.97
CA GLU A 49 13.83 20.52 -7.20
C GLU A 49 12.73 20.77 -6.16
N LEU A 50 11.49 20.40 -6.47
CA LEU A 50 10.31 20.64 -5.61
C LEU A 50 10.09 19.57 -4.53
N VAL A 51 10.53 18.34 -4.75
CA VAL A 51 10.16 17.21 -3.86
C VAL A 51 10.60 17.43 -2.42
N ARG A 52 11.80 17.98 -2.18
CA ARG A 52 12.30 18.24 -0.83
C ARG A 52 11.39 19.19 -0.05
N GLY A 53 10.92 20.26 -0.70
CA GLY A 53 10.01 21.24 -0.10
C GLY A 53 8.61 20.69 0.15
N SER A 54 8.23 19.64 -0.58
CA SER A 54 6.91 19.00 -0.52
C SER A 54 6.74 18.01 0.64
N ILE A 55 7.84 17.49 1.21
CA ILE A 55 7.81 16.47 2.28
C ILE A 55 7.10 16.97 3.54
N ALA A 56 7.52 18.13 4.06
CA ALA A 56 6.96 18.66 5.30
C ALA A 56 5.45 18.95 5.17
N PRO A 57 4.97 19.67 4.13
CA PRO A 57 3.53 19.84 3.88
C PRO A 57 2.73 18.53 3.81
N ALA A 58 3.24 17.53 3.09
CA ALA A 58 2.57 16.23 2.96
C ALA A 58 2.44 15.50 4.31
N SER A 59 3.48 15.53 5.14
CA SER A 59 3.48 14.80 6.42
C SER A 59 2.57 15.38 7.52
N LYS A 60 2.06 16.61 7.36
CA LYS A 60 1.31 17.34 8.42
C LYS A 60 0.11 16.58 8.98
N GLY A 61 -0.54 15.75 8.17
CA GLY A 61 -1.76 15.03 8.53
C GLY A 61 -1.52 13.66 9.17
N GLY A 62 -0.27 13.33 9.51
CA GLY A 62 0.11 12.03 10.09
C GLY A 62 0.26 10.90 9.07
N GLY A 63 -0.04 11.16 7.79
CA GLY A 63 0.25 10.27 6.67
C GLY A 63 1.75 10.03 6.53
N GLU A 64 2.16 8.79 6.24
CA GLU A 64 3.56 8.52 5.89
C GLU A 64 3.87 9.15 4.52
N VAL A 65 5.06 9.74 4.36
CA VAL A 65 5.47 10.30 3.07
C VAL A 65 6.30 9.27 2.31
N LEU A 66 5.85 8.94 1.10
CA LEU A 66 6.58 8.11 0.16
C LEU A 66 6.91 8.96 -1.07
N VAL A 67 7.99 8.63 -1.78
CA VAL A 67 8.33 9.29 -3.05
C VAL A 67 8.40 8.26 -4.16
N ARG A 68 7.71 8.50 -5.26
CA ARG A 68 7.76 7.65 -6.45
C ARG A 68 8.81 8.16 -7.43
N ILE A 69 9.71 7.27 -7.83
CA ILE A 69 10.87 7.57 -8.70
C ILE A 69 10.84 6.73 -9.98
N SER A 70 11.68 7.08 -10.95
CA SER A 70 11.89 6.33 -12.19
C SER A 70 13.14 5.46 -12.09
N LYS A 71 13.05 4.22 -12.58
CA LYS A 71 14.20 3.32 -12.70
C LYS A 71 15.23 3.88 -13.69
N GLU A 72 14.79 4.49 -14.78
CA GLU A 72 15.66 5.04 -15.82
C GLU A 72 16.56 6.17 -15.30
N ALA A 73 16.11 6.90 -14.27
CA ALA A 73 16.84 7.98 -13.63
C ALA A 73 17.20 7.67 -12.16
N LEU A 74 17.32 6.38 -11.81
CA LEU A 74 17.42 5.85 -10.44
C LEU A 74 18.28 6.69 -9.50
N PHE A 75 19.56 6.88 -9.82
CA PHE A 75 20.50 7.59 -8.93
C PHE A 75 20.14 9.06 -8.75
N ALA A 76 19.74 9.75 -9.82
CA ALA A 76 19.38 11.16 -9.77
C ALA A 76 18.08 11.38 -8.99
N ASP A 77 17.11 10.49 -9.19
CA ASP A 77 15.82 10.54 -8.52
C ASP A 77 15.94 10.18 -7.04
N VAL A 78 16.69 9.13 -6.68
CA VAL A 78 16.95 8.76 -5.27
C VAL A 78 17.62 9.92 -4.52
N LYS A 79 18.64 10.53 -5.13
CA LYS A 79 19.35 11.68 -4.53
C LYS A 79 18.41 12.87 -4.30
N ALA A 80 17.49 13.15 -5.21
CA ALA A 80 16.52 14.23 -5.04
C ALA A 80 15.42 13.87 -4.02
N ALA A 81 14.96 12.63 -4.03
CA ALA A 81 13.78 12.16 -3.31
C ALA A 81 14.04 11.88 -1.82
N LEU A 82 15.18 11.30 -1.47
CA LEU A 82 15.36 10.73 -0.14
C LEU A 82 15.87 11.75 0.86
N TRP A 83 15.01 12.23 1.75
CA TRP A 83 15.35 13.17 2.83
C TRP A 83 14.73 12.72 4.16
N PRO A 84 15.19 13.24 5.32
CA PRO A 84 14.52 13.00 6.59
C PRO A 84 13.01 13.32 6.51
N GLY A 85 12.18 12.39 6.98
CA GLY A 85 10.72 12.46 6.86
C GLY A 85 10.14 11.61 5.73
N VAL A 86 10.95 11.17 4.76
CA VAL A 86 10.53 10.17 3.76
C VAL A 86 10.62 8.78 4.36
N LYS A 87 9.49 8.07 4.39
CA LYS A 87 9.38 6.72 4.94
C LYS A 87 9.88 5.66 3.97
N GLY A 88 9.70 5.89 2.67
CA GLY A 88 10.07 4.91 1.65
C GLY A 88 9.98 5.43 0.23
N ILE A 89 10.54 4.65 -0.69
CA ILE A 89 10.58 4.91 -2.11
C ILE A 89 9.69 3.92 -2.85
N ILE A 90 8.88 4.42 -3.78
CA ILE A 90 8.15 3.61 -4.75
C ILE A 90 8.93 3.60 -6.06
N CYS A 91 9.32 2.42 -6.54
CA CYS A 91 10.03 2.26 -7.79
C CYS A 91 9.32 1.24 -8.69
N PRO A 92 8.63 1.69 -9.76
CA PRO A 92 8.12 0.83 -10.81
C PRO A 92 9.24 0.22 -11.66
N SER A 93 8.88 -0.69 -12.58
CA SER A 93 9.77 -1.21 -13.63
C SER A 93 11.00 -2.00 -13.15
N LEU A 94 11.06 -2.38 -11.88
CA LEU A 94 12.03 -3.37 -11.39
C LEU A 94 11.59 -4.76 -11.86
N GLU A 95 12.43 -5.43 -12.65
CA GLU A 95 12.10 -6.71 -13.30
C GLU A 95 12.95 -7.87 -12.80
N THR A 96 14.01 -7.59 -12.04
CA THR A 96 14.99 -8.58 -11.58
C THR A 96 15.45 -8.28 -10.16
N ALA A 97 16.01 -9.28 -9.49
CA ALA A 97 16.69 -9.08 -8.21
C ALA A 97 17.90 -8.14 -8.30
N ALA A 98 18.52 -8.01 -9.48
CA ALA A 98 19.64 -7.09 -9.69
C ALA A 98 19.19 -5.62 -9.66
N ASP A 99 18.04 -5.31 -10.29
CA ASP A 99 17.46 -3.97 -10.27
C ASP A 99 17.17 -3.50 -8.82
N VAL A 100 16.69 -4.41 -7.98
CA VAL A 100 16.43 -4.12 -6.55
C VAL A 100 17.73 -3.83 -5.79
N ARG A 101 18.79 -4.59 -6.06
CA ARG A 101 20.09 -4.37 -5.40
C ARG A 101 20.72 -3.04 -5.81
N GLU A 102 20.58 -2.65 -7.08
CA GLU A 102 21.02 -1.34 -7.57
C GLU A 102 20.27 -0.20 -6.85
N LEU A 103 18.95 -0.33 -6.68
CA LEU A 103 18.18 0.61 -5.87
C LEU A 103 18.65 0.63 -4.41
N ASP A 104 18.91 -0.52 -3.79
CA ASP A 104 19.40 -0.59 -2.41
C ASP A 104 20.74 0.14 -2.23
N GLU A 105 21.67 -0.03 -3.18
CA GLU A 105 22.95 0.68 -3.20
C GLU A 105 22.77 2.20 -3.30
N ALA A 106 21.90 2.67 -4.22
CA ALA A 106 21.58 4.09 -4.35
C ALA A 106 20.97 4.67 -3.06
N LEU A 107 20.07 3.91 -2.41
CA LEU A 107 19.45 4.31 -1.14
C LEU A 107 20.49 4.38 -0.02
N LEU A 108 21.41 3.42 0.09
CA LEU A 108 22.44 3.42 1.12
C LEU A 108 23.36 4.63 1.05
N GLU A 109 23.72 5.08 -0.16
CA GLU A 109 24.53 6.28 -0.33
C GLU A 109 23.74 7.54 0.04
N ALA A 110 22.49 7.66 -0.41
CA ALA A 110 21.64 8.80 -0.07
C ALA A 110 21.29 8.87 1.43
N GLU A 111 21.07 7.72 2.09
CA GLU A 111 20.86 7.65 3.54
C GLU A 111 22.07 8.22 4.29
N LYS A 112 23.28 7.83 3.87
CA LYS A 112 24.53 8.32 4.43
C LYS A 112 24.72 9.81 4.16
N GLU A 113 24.46 10.29 2.95
CA GLU A 113 24.59 11.71 2.55
C GLU A 113 23.64 12.60 3.37
N HIS A 114 22.42 12.13 3.65
CA HIS A 114 21.37 12.93 4.29
C HIS A 114 21.14 12.61 5.78
N GLY A 115 22.01 11.80 6.40
CA GLY A 115 21.95 11.50 7.83
C GLY A 115 20.74 10.66 8.25
N ILE A 116 20.22 9.84 7.35
CA ILE A 116 19.11 8.90 7.60
C ILE A 116 19.70 7.59 8.13
N PRO A 117 19.07 6.93 9.13
CA PRO A 117 19.58 5.66 9.63
C PRO A 117 19.73 4.63 8.51
N ARG A 118 20.92 4.05 8.39
CA ARG A 118 21.24 3.05 7.37
C ARG A 118 20.22 1.90 7.41
N GLY A 119 19.65 1.55 6.27
CA GLY A 119 18.70 0.44 6.18
C GLY A 119 17.25 0.79 6.54
N SER A 120 16.95 2.05 6.88
CA SER A 120 15.63 2.42 7.42
C SER A 120 14.61 2.81 6.35
N THR A 121 15.06 3.25 5.16
CA THR A 121 14.16 3.56 4.04
C THR A 121 13.51 2.30 3.50
N GLU A 122 12.17 2.28 3.47
CA GLU A 122 11.39 1.19 2.87
C GLU A 122 11.37 1.28 1.35
N VAL A 123 11.19 0.13 0.70
CA VAL A 123 10.97 0.05 -0.74
C VAL A 123 9.60 -0.56 -1.03
N LEU A 124 8.89 0.09 -1.94
CA LEU A 124 7.66 -0.37 -2.53
C LEU A 124 7.88 -0.57 -4.04
N VAL A 125 7.45 -1.70 -4.57
CA VAL A 125 7.57 -2.01 -6.01
C VAL A 125 6.21 -2.10 -6.65
N LEU A 126 6.02 -1.39 -7.75
CA LEU A 126 4.83 -1.52 -8.61
C LEU A 126 5.26 -2.27 -9.88
N LEU A 127 4.85 -3.52 -9.99
CA LEU A 127 5.16 -4.35 -11.15
C LEU A 127 4.28 -3.94 -12.32
N ASP A 128 4.90 -3.71 -13.46
CA ASP A 128 4.30 -3.11 -14.65
C ASP A 128 4.67 -3.83 -15.96
N SER A 129 5.36 -4.97 -15.85
CA SER A 129 5.77 -5.80 -16.98
C SER A 129 5.52 -7.28 -16.72
N GLY A 130 5.30 -8.06 -17.79
CA GLY A 130 5.13 -9.51 -17.70
C GLY A 130 6.34 -10.21 -17.05
N LYS A 131 7.55 -9.70 -17.30
CA LYS A 131 8.79 -10.20 -16.68
C LYS A 131 8.84 -9.87 -15.19
N GLY A 132 8.43 -8.67 -14.78
CA GLY A 132 8.30 -8.32 -13.36
C GLY A 132 7.33 -9.25 -12.61
N ILE A 133 6.18 -9.57 -13.21
CA ILE A 133 5.25 -10.56 -12.65
C ILE A 133 5.89 -11.95 -12.57
N TRP A 134 6.60 -12.35 -13.62
CA TRP A 134 7.28 -13.64 -13.66
C TRP A 134 8.39 -13.76 -12.60
N ASN A 135 9.06 -12.65 -12.30
CA ASN A 135 10.19 -12.59 -11.38
C ASN A 135 9.80 -12.08 -9.97
N VAL A 136 8.52 -11.92 -9.66
CA VAL A 136 8.07 -11.31 -8.40
C VAL A 136 8.74 -11.92 -7.16
N ARG A 137 8.91 -13.25 -7.12
CA ARG A 137 9.54 -13.95 -6.00
C ARG A 137 10.99 -13.54 -5.76
N GLU A 138 11.79 -13.41 -6.81
CA GLU A 138 13.18 -13.00 -6.70
C GLU A 138 13.30 -11.50 -6.42
N ILE A 139 12.41 -10.68 -6.98
CA ILE A 139 12.35 -9.23 -6.73
C ILE A 139 12.07 -8.98 -5.25
N ILE A 140 10.97 -9.52 -4.70
CA ILE A 140 10.56 -9.26 -3.30
C ILE A 140 11.55 -9.80 -2.26
N ALA A 141 12.35 -10.80 -2.60
CA ALA A 141 13.35 -11.38 -1.72
C ALA A 141 14.72 -10.69 -1.81
N ALA A 142 14.93 -9.80 -2.78
CA ALA A 142 16.25 -9.26 -3.08
C ALA A 142 16.77 -8.21 -2.08
N SER A 143 15.90 -7.61 -1.27
CA SER A 143 16.29 -6.67 -0.21
C SER A 143 15.35 -6.76 0.98
N SER A 144 15.89 -6.63 2.19
CA SER A 144 15.10 -6.56 3.43
C SER A 144 14.27 -5.27 3.55
N ARG A 145 14.53 -4.27 2.69
CA ARG A 145 13.77 -3.02 2.63
C ARG A 145 12.40 -3.18 1.97
N LEU A 146 12.20 -4.25 1.19
CA LEU A 146 10.96 -4.44 0.46
C LEU A 146 9.82 -4.69 1.43
N SER A 147 9.00 -3.66 1.63
CA SER A 147 7.87 -3.68 2.56
C SER A 147 6.55 -3.89 1.83
N THR A 148 6.46 -3.49 0.55
CA THR A 148 5.20 -3.55 -0.21
C THR A 148 5.46 -3.90 -1.68
N VAL A 149 4.54 -4.64 -2.28
CA VAL A 149 4.51 -4.92 -3.72
C VAL A 149 3.09 -4.70 -4.25
N GLY A 150 2.97 -4.18 -5.46
CA GLY A 150 1.68 -3.98 -6.13
C GLY A 150 1.82 -4.04 -7.65
N LEU A 151 0.75 -3.66 -8.33
CA LEU A 151 0.70 -3.55 -9.78
C LEU A 151 0.61 -2.08 -10.20
N GLU A 152 1.35 -1.71 -11.24
CA GLU A 152 1.01 -0.54 -12.06
C GLU A 152 0.17 -1.04 -13.23
N GLU A 153 -1.14 -1.14 -13.02
CA GLU A 153 -2.04 -1.83 -13.95
C GLU A 153 -2.04 -1.16 -15.34
N SER A 154 -2.00 0.17 -15.43
CA SER A 154 -2.05 0.91 -16.71
C SER A 154 -0.90 0.54 -17.64
N SER A 155 0.32 0.53 -17.09
CA SER A 155 1.52 0.16 -17.81
C SER A 155 1.56 -1.34 -18.09
N LEU A 156 1.04 -2.17 -17.18
CA LEU A 156 0.96 -3.62 -17.41
C LEU A 156 -0.02 -3.97 -18.55
N TYR A 157 -1.18 -3.33 -18.62
CA TYR A 157 -2.11 -3.46 -19.76
C TYR A 157 -1.42 -3.14 -21.08
N ARG A 158 -0.72 -1.99 -21.13
CA ARG A 158 0.06 -1.58 -22.31
C ARG A 158 1.16 -2.58 -22.64
N HIS A 159 1.94 -3.02 -21.65
CA HIS A 159 3.06 -3.95 -21.83
C HIS A 159 2.60 -5.33 -22.31
N MET A 160 1.45 -5.80 -21.83
CA MET A 160 0.90 -7.10 -22.20
C MET A 160 -0.01 -7.04 -23.45
N GLU A 161 -0.17 -5.86 -24.05
CA GLU A 161 -1.05 -5.63 -25.21
C GLU A 161 -2.51 -6.06 -24.94
N ILE A 162 -2.97 -5.88 -23.70
CA ILE A 162 -4.32 -6.22 -23.28
C ILE A 162 -5.22 -4.99 -23.41
N MET A 163 -6.37 -5.17 -24.06
CA MET A 163 -7.44 -4.17 -24.02
C MET A 163 -8.25 -4.30 -22.73
N PRO A 164 -8.40 -3.23 -21.93
CA PRO A 164 -9.21 -3.27 -20.70
C PRO A 164 -10.69 -3.55 -21.00
N ASP A 165 -11.31 -4.44 -20.21
CA ASP A 165 -12.75 -4.78 -20.32
C ASP A 165 -13.40 -4.78 -18.94
N ALA A 166 -14.32 -3.86 -18.65
CA ALA A 166 -14.96 -3.75 -17.33
C ALA A 166 -15.68 -5.04 -16.84
N SER A 167 -16.05 -5.95 -17.74
CA SER A 167 -16.77 -7.19 -17.41
C SER A 167 -15.85 -8.31 -16.89
N PHE A 168 -14.54 -8.24 -17.15
CA PHE A 168 -13.58 -9.28 -16.85
C PHE A 168 -12.25 -8.69 -16.35
N ASP A 169 -11.65 -9.28 -15.32
CA ASP A 169 -10.32 -8.87 -14.84
C ASP A 169 -9.23 -9.75 -15.46
N PRO A 170 -8.58 -9.33 -16.56
CA PRO A 170 -7.54 -10.13 -17.22
C PRO A 170 -6.26 -10.25 -16.40
N LEU A 171 -6.09 -9.46 -15.35
CA LEU A 171 -4.92 -9.48 -14.47
C LEU A 171 -5.12 -10.40 -13.25
N VAL A 172 -6.19 -11.20 -13.20
CA VAL A 172 -6.51 -12.09 -12.06
C VAL A 172 -5.33 -13.02 -11.70
N TYR A 173 -4.63 -13.57 -12.69
CA TYR A 173 -3.43 -14.40 -12.45
C TYR A 173 -2.30 -13.58 -11.82
N ALA A 174 -1.99 -12.40 -12.39
CA ALA A 174 -0.92 -11.53 -11.89
C ALA A 174 -1.18 -11.11 -10.43
N LYS A 175 -2.42 -10.71 -10.12
CA LYS A 175 -2.87 -10.35 -8.77
C LYS A 175 -2.73 -11.52 -7.80
N GLY A 176 -3.25 -12.70 -8.16
CA GLY A 176 -3.14 -13.89 -7.32
C GLY A 176 -1.69 -14.30 -7.05
N ARG A 177 -0.84 -14.27 -8.08
CA ARG A 177 0.59 -14.58 -7.95
C ARG A 177 1.30 -13.61 -6.99
N ILE A 178 1.09 -12.31 -7.15
CA ILE A 178 1.71 -11.31 -6.26
C ILE A 178 1.27 -11.52 -4.82
N ILE A 179 -0.02 -11.77 -4.57
CA ILE A 179 -0.54 -11.95 -3.21
C ILE A 179 0.11 -13.16 -2.53
N VAL A 180 0.18 -14.30 -3.23
CA VAL A 180 0.81 -15.52 -2.68
C VAL A 180 2.29 -15.28 -2.34
N GLU A 181 3.04 -14.69 -3.27
CA GLU A 181 4.47 -14.48 -3.12
C GLU A 181 4.76 -13.41 -2.06
N ALA A 182 3.98 -12.32 -2.02
CA ALA A 182 4.09 -11.27 -1.00
C ALA A 182 3.82 -11.83 0.40
N VAL A 183 2.76 -12.62 0.59
CA VAL A 183 2.47 -13.25 1.88
C VAL A 183 3.59 -14.21 2.30
N ALA A 184 4.10 -15.02 1.38
CA ALA A 184 5.22 -15.93 1.64
C ALA A 184 6.49 -15.17 2.07
N ALA A 185 6.76 -14.01 1.46
CA ALA A 185 7.89 -13.14 1.80
C ALA A 185 7.62 -12.17 2.97
N LYS A 186 6.40 -12.19 3.56
CA LYS A 186 5.93 -11.23 4.56
C LYS A 186 5.96 -9.77 4.09
N VAL A 187 5.78 -9.55 2.79
CA VAL A 187 5.63 -8.25 2.12
C VAL A 187 4.14 -7.90 2.03
N HIS A 188 3.81 -6.62 2.05
CA HIS A 188 2.43 -6.12 1.98
C HIS A 188 1.96 -6.04 0.52
N PRO A 189 0.99 -6.86 0.05
CA PRO A 189 0.45 -6.71 -1.29
C PRO A 189 -0.58 -5.56 -1.34
N ILE A 190 -0.46 -4.67 -2.33
CA ILE A 190 -1.43 -3.60 -2.59
C ILE A 190 -1.98 -3.69 -4.02
N GLY A 191 -3.22 -3.24 -4.19
CA GLY A 191 -3.92 -3.25 -5.47
C GLY A 191 -5.40 -2.89 -5.31
N VAL A 192 -6.06 -2.55 -6.41
CA VAL A 192 -7.52 -2.45 -6.48
C VAL A 192 -8.01 -3.52 -7.46
N ALA A 193 -9.27 -3.95 -7.34
CA ALA A 193 -9.85 -4.76 -8.41
C ALA A 193 -10.05 -3.90 -9.67
N HIS A 194 -9.79 -4.51 -10.83
CA HIS A 194 -10.10 -3.93 -12.14
C HIS A 194 -11.59 -3.55 -12.23
N PRO A 195 -11.99 -2.50 -12.97
CA PRO A 195 -11.21 -1.67 -13.92
C PRO A 195 -10.73 -0.30 -13.41
N TYR A 196 -10.68 -0.12 -12.09
CA TYR A 196 -10.45 1.19 -11.50
C TYR A 196 -9.04 1.75 -11.79
N GLY A 197 -8.95 2.99 -12.27
CA GLY A 197 -7.69 3.62 -12.65
C GLY A 197 -7.24 3.35 -14.09
N ILE A 198 -7.93 2.45 -14.80
CA ILE A 198 -7.66 2.11 -16.21
C ILE A 198 -8.73 2.65 -17.15
N MET A 199 -9.98 2.63 -16.70
CA MET A 199 -11.13 3.07 -17.49
C MET A 199 -11.73 4.36 -16.90
N PRO A 200 -12.18 5.30 -17.76
CA PRO A 200 -12.88 6.51 -17.30
C PRO A 200 -14.27 6.17 -16.74
N GLY A 201 -14.88 7.11 -16.01
CA GLY A 201 -16.26 7.00 -15.53
C GLY A 201 -16.43 6.23 -14.22
N PHE A 202 -15.33 5.97 -13.51
CA PHE A 202 -15.38 5.43 -12.16
C PHE A 202 -14.86 6.50 -11.17
N ASP A 203 -15.72 7.45 -10.81
CA ASP A 203 -15.44 8.54 -9.86
C ASP A 203 -16.37 8.50 -8.63
N ASN A 204 -17.37 7.61 -8.66
CA ASN A 204 -18.34 7.39 -7.60
C ASN A 204 -17.71 6.69 -6.38
N PRO A 205 -17.67 7.32 -5.19
CA PRO A 205 -17.10 6.74 -3.96
C PRO A 205 -17.64 5.35 -3.58
N GLN A 206 -18.92 5.06 -3.85
CA GLN A 206 -19.52 3.76 -3.57
C GLN A 206 -18.93 2.66 -4.46
N GLU A 207 -18.67 2.95 -5.74
CA GLU A 207 -18.01 2.01 -6.64
C GLU A 207 -16.55 1.78 -6.24
N ILE A 208 -15.84 2.82 -5.80
CA ILE A 208 -14.47 2.68 -5.26
C ILE A 208 -14.47 1.73 -4.08
N HIS A 209 -15.37 1.93 -3.13
CA HIS A 209 -15.48 1.08 -1.95
C HIS A 209 -15.75 -0.37 -2.34
N ARG A 210 -16.65 -0.61 -3.31
CA ARG A 210 -16.96 -1.95 -3.83
C ARG A 210 -15.75 -2.62 -4.47
N LEU A 211 -14.97 -1.89 -5.28
CA LEU A 211 -13.77 -2.42 -5.95
C LEU A 211 -12.62 -2.63 -4.97
N ALA A 212 -12.45 -1.75 -3.98
CA ALA A 212 -11.51 -1.94 -2.88
C ALA A 212 -11.86 -3.16 -2.02
N LEU A 213 -13.15 -3.41 -1.75
CA LEU A 213 -13.61 -4.63 -1.09
C LEU A 213 -13.29 -5.89 -1.90
N ARG A 214 -13.44 -5.85 -3.24
CA ARG A 214 -13.02 -6.95 -4.11
C ARG A 214 -11.50 -7.19 -4.00
N GLY A 215 -10.69 -6.12 -4.02
CA GLY A 215 -9.24 -6.20 -3.81
C GLY A 215 -8.87 -6.82 -2.47
N LYS A 216 -9.49 -6.36 -1.37
CA LYS A 216 -9.37 -6.96 -0.04
C LYS A 216 -9.72 -8.45 -0.03
N ASN A 217 -10.83 -8.82 -0.66
CA ASN A 217 -11.30 -10.20 -0.70
C ASN A 217 -10.37 -11.11 -1.54
N MET A 218 -9.62 -10.56 -2.50
CA MET A 218 -8.55 -11.30 -3.18
C MET A 218 -7.31 -11.49 -2.29
N GLY A 219 -7.09 -10.60 -1.32
CA GLY A 219 -5.96 -10.66 -0.39
C GLY A 219 -5.05 -9.42 -0.40
N PHE A 220 -5.38 -8.38 -1.16
CA PHE A 220 -4.70 -7.09 -1.05
C PHE A 220 -4.97 -6.44 0.30
N LYS A 221 -4.05 -5.59 0.74
CA LYS A 221 -4.09 -4.94 2.05
C LYS A 221 -4.12 -3.41 1.99
N GLY A 222 -4.22 -2.85 0.78
CA GLY A 222 -4.29 -1.43 0.52
C GLY A 222 -4.30 -1.15 -0.98
N ALA A 223 -4.37 0.13 -1.34
CA ALA A 223 -4.44 0.58 -2.73
C ALA A 223 -3.63 1.85 -2.97
N ILE A 224 -3.17 2.04 -4.21
CA ILE A 224 -2.79 3.37 -4.73
C ILE A 224 -4.07 4.14 -5.05
N CYS A 225 -4.18 5.35 -4.53
CA CYS A 225 -5.29 6.26 -4.71
C CYS A 225 -4.86 7.37 -5.67
N LEU A 226 -5.41 7.39 -6.89
CA LEU A 226 -5.06 8.40 -7.90
C LEU A 226 -5.82 9.71 -7.73
N HIS A 227 -6.83 9.74 -6.86
CA HIS A 227 -7.60 10.92 -6.54
C HIS A 227 -7.97 10.93 -5.05
N PRO A 228 -8.04 12.11 -4.39
CA PRO A 228 -8.38 12.20 -2.98
C PRO A 228 -9.70 11.53 -2.57
N SER A 229 -10.71 11.52 -3.46
CA SER A 229 -12.01 10.87 -3.19
C SER A 229 -11.92 9.35 -2.99
N TRP A 230 -10.79 8.73 -3.34
CA TRP A 230 -10.59 7.28 -3.20
C TRP A 230 -10.16 6.90 -1.78
N VAL A 231 -9.62 7.85 -1.03
CA VAL A 231 -8.96 7.59 0.25
C VAL A 231 -9.92 7.06 1.30
N GLU A 232 -11.06 7.74 1.52
CA GLU A 232 -12.07 7.29 2.48
C GLU A 232 -12.66 5.92 2.11
N PRO A 233 -13.07 5.68 0.85
CA PRO A 233 -13.56 4.37 0.41
C PRO A 233 -12.54 3.26 0.61
N CYS A 234 -11.27 3.47 0.26
CA CYS A 234 -10.21 2.48 0.45
C CYS A 234 -9.93 2.23 1.94
N ASN A 235 -9.80 3.28 2.75
CA ASN A 235 -9.54 3.16 4.19
C ASN A 235 -10.63 2.36 4.90
N ARG A 236 -11.89 2.55 4.51
CA ARG A 236 -13.01 1.74 5.03
C ARG A 236 -13.00 0.31 4.54
N ALA A 237 -12.82 0.10 3.23
CA ALA A 237 -12.85 -1.25 2.66
C ALA A 237 -11.78 -2.14 3.30
N TYR A 238 -10.55 -1.63 3.45
CA TYR A 238 -9.41 -2.37 4.01
C TYR A 238 -9.38 -2.45 5.54
N ALA A 239 -10.31 -1.79 6.26
CA ALA A 239 -10.49 -1.99 7.69
C ALA A 239 -11.41 -3.20 7.97
N PRO A 240 -11.23 -3.93 9.08
CA PRO A 240 -12.27 -4.81 9.61
C PRO A 240 -13.55 -4.01 9.91
N ALA A 241 -14.73 -4.57 9.63
CA ALA A 241 -15.99 -3.89 9.95
C ALA A 241 -16.35 -4.08 11.43
N ALA A 242 -16.99 -3.09 12.05
CA ALA A 242 -17.26 -3.09 13.49
C ALA A 242 -18.14 -4.28 13.95
N ASP A 243 -19.12 -4.67 13.13
CA ASP A 243 -19.97 -5.85 13.35
C ASP A 243 -19.16 -7.16 13.32
N GLN A 244 -18.12 -7.25 12.49
CA GLN A 244 -17.22 -8.39 12.46
C GLN A 244 -16.37 -8.49 13.73
N ILE A 245 -16.09 -7.38 14.41
CA ILE A 245 -15.25 -7.37 15.62
C ILE A 245 -15.96 -8.04 16.80
N ASP A 246 -17.25 -7.78 16.99
CA ASP A 246 -18.00 -8.42 18.07
C ASP A 246 -18.16 -9.93 17.85
N TYR A 247 -18.33 -10.34 16.59
CA TYR A 247 -18.25 -11.74 16.20
C TYR A 247 -16.88 -12.35 16.58
N PHE A 248 -15.76 -11.72 16.20
CA PHE A 248 -14.44 -12.26 16.49
C PHE A 248 -14.10 -12.28 17.98
N LYS A 249 -14.55 -11.32 18.78
CA LYS A 249 -14.45 -11.37 20.25
C LYS A 249 -15.20 -12.57 20.82
N THR A 250 -16.41 -12.82 20.33
CA THR A 250 -17.23 -13.97 20.74
C THR A 250 -16.55 -15.28 20.36
N VAL A 251 -15.97 -15.36 19.15
CA VAL A 251 -15.18 -16.51 18.70
C VAL A 251 -14.02 -16.81 19.66
N ARG A 252 -13.19 -15.80 19.98
CA ARG A 252 -12.03 -15.95 20.90
C ARG A 252 -12.46 -16.45 22.28
N ALA A 253 -13.52 -15.86 22.85
CA ALA A 253 -14.02 -16.24 24.17
C ALA A 253 -14.57 -17.67 24.17
N THR A 254 -15.42 -18.00 23.19
CA THR A 254 -16.05 -19.33 23.08
C THR A 254 -15.01 -20.43 22.85
N PHE A 255 -14.01 -20.17 22.01
CA PHE A 255 -12.94 -21.14 21.75
C PHE A 255 -12.06 -21.36 22.98
N ALA A 256 -11.70 -20.30 23.72
CA ALA A 256 -10.92 -20.40 24.96
C ALA A 256 -11.62 -21.28 26.02
N GLU A 257 -12.95 -21.14 26.17
CA GLU A 257 -13.73 -22.01 27.06
C GLU A 257 -13.74 -23.47 26.61
N ALA A 258 -13.84 -23.73 25.30
CA ALA A 258 -13.81 -25.07 24.75
C ALA A 258 -12.47 -25.77 24.98
N VAL A 259 -11.36 -25.05 24.73
CA VAL A 259 -10.01 -25.53 25.01
C VAL A 259 -9.83 -25.83 26.51
N ALA A 260 -10.36 -24.99 27.40
CA ALA A 260 -10.33 -25.24 28.85
C ALA A 260 -11.13 -26.49 29.27
N ARG A 261 -12.16 -26.86 28.50
CA ARG A 261 -12.93 -28.12 28.66
C ARG A 261 -12.28 -29.32 27.97
N GLY A 262 -11.13 -29.14 27.31
CA GLY A 262 -10.40 -30.21 26.63
C GLY A 262 -10.88 -30.53 25.22
N THR A 263 -11.66 -29.65 24.57
CA THR A 263 -12.07 -29.83 23.16
C THR A 263 -11.34 -28.86 22.23
N ALA A 264 -11.01 -29.33 21.03
CA ALA A 264 -10.35 -28.52 19.98
C ALA A 264 -11.34 -27.87 19.00
N ALA A 265 -12.64 -28.02 19.24
CA ALA A 265 -13.71 -27.39 18.48
C ALA A 265 -14.97 -27.22 19.32
N THR A 266 -15.79 -26.23 18.98
CA THR A 266 -17.08 -25.93 19.64
C THR A 266 -18.01 -25.20 18.68
N PRO A 267 -19.35 -25.37 18.74
CA PRO A 267 -20.25 -24.55 17.95
C PRO A 267 -20.22 -23.07 18.40
N TYR A 268 -20.39 -22.15 17.46
CA TYR A 268 -20.64 -20.74 17.75
C TYR A 268 -22.04 -20.60 18.38
N PRO A 269 -22.21 -19.79 19.44
CA PRO A 269 -23.46 -19.71 20.19
C PRO A 269 -24.71 -19.53 19.32
N GLY A 270 -25.70 -20.39 19.50
CA GLY A 270 -26.98 -20.33 18.77
C GLY A 270 -26.91 -20.78 17.30
N THR A 271 -25.81 -21.38 16.85
CA THR A 271 -25.64 -21.82 15.46
C THR A 271 -25.03 -23.23 15.36
N THR A 272 -25.04 -23.80 14.16
CA THR A 272 -24.32 -25.05 13.83
C THR A 272 -22.90 -24.79 13.30
N GLN A 273 -22.47 -23.53 13.19
CA GLN A 273 -21.15 -23.19 12.68
C GLN A 273 -20.10 -23.54 13.73
N MET A 274 -19.11 -24.34 13.35
CA MET A 274 -18.03 -24.72 14.25
C MET A 274 -16.96 -23.63 14.34
N ILE A 275 -16.39 -23.49 15.53
CA ILE A 275 -15.18 -22.75 15.83
C ILE A 275 -14.09 -23.79 16.12
N ASP A 276 -13.03 -23.76 15.34
CA ASP A 276 -11.82 -24.57 15.47
C ASP A 276 -10.57 -23.67 15.49
N VAL A 277 -9.38 -24.27 15.50
CA VAL A 277 -8.10 -23.54 15.57
C VAL A 277 -7.96 -22.50 14.44
N PRO A 278 -8.16 -22.82 13.15
CA PRO A 278 -8.10 -21.82 12.08
C PRO A 278 -9.08 -20.65 12.24
N VAL A 279 -10.30 -20.91 12.72
CA VAL A 279 -11.29 -19.85 12.96
C VAL A 279 -10.86 -18.94 14.11
N ASP A 280 -10.32 -19.50 15.19
CA ASP A 280 -9.77 -18.74 16.33
C ASP A 280 -8.53 -17.90 15.96
N GLU A 281 -7.63 -18.46 15.14
CA GLU A 281 -6.46 -17.77 14.63
C GLU A 281 -6.85 -16.61 13.71
N ARG A 282 -7.84 -16.82 12.83
CA ARG A 282 -8.41 -15.75 12.01
C ARG A 282 -9.00 -14.64 12.88
N ALA A 283 -9.72 -14.99 13.94
CA ALA A 283 -10.28 -14.01 14.88
C ALA A 283 -9.17 -13.17 15.54
N ARG A 284 -8.08 -13.81 16.00
CA ARG A 284 -6.91 -13.10 16.55
C ARG A 284 -6.32 -12.11 15.56
N ILE A 285 -6.05 -12.54 14.33
CA ILE A 285 -5.47 -11.69 13.28
C ILE A 285 -6.36 -10.48 12.98
N MET A 286 -7.68 -10.67 12.92
CA MET A 286 -8.63 -9.59 12.62
C MET A 286 -8.75 -8.58 13.77
N LEU A 287 -8.69 -9.04 15.03
CA LEU A 287 -8.69 -8.16 16.20
C LEU A 287 -7.39 -7.35 16.29
N GLU A 288 -6.23 -7.97 16.05
CA GLU A 288 -4.94 -7.28 15.98
C GLU A 288 -4.93 -6.21 14.88
N LEU A 289 -5.42 -6.55 13.68
CA LEU A 289 -5.55 -5.60 12.59
C LEU A 289 -6.48 -4.42 12.96
N TRP A 290 -7.59 -4.71 13.63
CA TRP A 290 -8.51 -3.66 14.09
C TRP A 290 -7.84 -2.68 15.05
N GLU A 291 -7.14 -3.19 16.07
CA GLU A 291 -6.41 -2.34 17.03
C GLU A 291 -5.37 -1.46 16.33
N MET A 292 -4.62 -2.02 15.39
CA MET A 292 -3.65 -1.26 14.60
C MET A 292 -4.33 -0.18 13.74
N VAL A 293 -5.49 -0.47 13.16
CA VAL A 293 -6.27 0.52 12.40
C VAL A 293 -6.76 1.64 13.31
N GLN A 294 -7.27 1.31 14.50
CA GLN A 294 -7.70 2.33 15.46
C GLN A 294 -6.54 3.22 15.91
N SER A 295 -5.37 2.64 16.19
CA SER A 295 -4.16 3.41 16.50
C SER A 295 -3.79 4.36 15.35
N ARG A 296 -3.83 3.86 14.10
CA ARG A 296 -3.51 4.67 12.93
C ARG A 296 -4.49 5.83 12.73
N GLU A 297 -5.78 5.61 12.97
CA GLU A 297 -6.78 6.67 12.92
C GLU A 297 -6.59 7.71 14.03
N ALA A 298 -6.25 7.28 15.25
CA ALA A 298 -5.96 8.18 16.36
C ALA A 298 -4.73 9.07 16.07
N ASP A 299 -3.66 8.49 15.51
CA ASP A 299 -2.45 9.23 15.11
C ASP A 299 -2.77 10.31 14.07
N LYS A 300 -3.51 9.94 13.02
CA LYS A 300 -3.95 10.88 11.97
C LYS A 300 -4.85 11.98 12.55
N ALA A 301 -5.81 11.63 13.41
CA ALA A 301 -6.70 12.61 14.05
C ALA A 301 -5.92 13.61 14.91
N SER A 302 -4.93 13.14 15.69
CA SER A 302 -4.07 14.00 16.50
C SER A 302 -3.24 14.95 15.62
N ALA A 303 -2.63 14.43 14.54
CA ALA A 303 -1.84 15.25 13.61
C ALA A 303 -2.69 16.31 12.90
N LEU A 304 -3.90 15.96 12.44
CA LEU A 304 -4.84 16.88 11.82
C LEU A 304 -5.28 18.01 12.75
N SER A 305 -5.51 17.71 14.03
CA SER A 305 -5.85 18.72 15.04
C SER A 305 -4.70 19.72 15.22
N LYS A 306 -3.46 19.23 15.37
CA LYS A 306 -2.27 20.09 15.51
C LYS A 306 -1.97 20.93 14.27
N ALA A 307 -2.30 20.42 13.08
CA ALA A 307 -2.08 21.13 11.83
C ALA A 307 -3.14 22.21 11.54
N ALA A 308 -4.26 22.21 12.28
CA ALA A 308 -5.33 23.19 12.16
C ALA A 308 -5.20 24.37 13.14
N GLU A 309 -4.32 24.25 14.14
CA GLU A 309 -3.91 25.31 15.07
C GLU A 309 -2.84 26.23 14.43
#